data_AF-A0A841K0A6-F1
#
_entry.id   AF-A0A841K0A6-F1
#
_cell.length_a   1.000
_cell.length_b   1.000
_cell.length_c   1.000
_cell.angle_alpha   90.00
_cell.angle_beta   90.00
_cell.angle_gamma   90.00
#
_symmetry.space_group_name_H-M   'P 1'
#
loop_
_entity.id
_entity.type
_entity.pdbx_description
1 polymer ?
#
loop_
_entity_poly.entity_id
_entity_poly.type
_entity_poly.pdbx_seq_one_letter_code
_entity_poly.pdbx_strand_id
1 'polypeptide(L)'
;MFEFEPLNTGNKMVEVTITSRQMQRAEDRRRDIYDSHRHRTFALAFYMTGNEIEAEKILTDTFVAAFSAAPEPSAQDVDAALVTELRSRFSLNAQAPMATPEYAEPGSANLSQRNVRRTDLEEAIQTLPDSERLLFLLRDVEGYTSAAISKLLQIPETQVNRSLLSARIRLRRALAEGQEAAAEAA
;
A
#
# COMPACT_ATOMS: atom_id res chain seq x y z
N MET A 1 -0.18 -71.40 18.21
CA MET A 1 -1.43 -70.64 18.43
C MET A 1 -1.10 -69.21 18.08
N PHE A 2 -1.48 -68.78 16.88
CA PHE A 2 -1.20 -67.44 16.34
C PHE A 2 -2.38 -66.54 16.70
N GLU A 3 -2.13 -65.42 17.38
CA GLU A 3 -3.04 -64.28 17.40
C GLU A 3 -2.33 -63.11 16.73
N PHE A 4 -2.71 -62.84 15.49
CA PHE A 4 -2.38 -61.60 14.78
C PHE A 4 -3.45 -60.58 15.16
N GLU A 5 -3.09 -59.58 15.96
CA GLU A 5 -3.91 -58.37 16.07
C GLU A 5 -3.91 -57.64 14.71
N PRO A 6 -5.09 -57.28 14.17
CA PRO A 6 -5.14 -56.46 12.97
C PRO A 6 -4.71 -55.03 13.33
N LEU A 7 -3.57 -54.60 12.79
CA LEU A 7 -3.16 -53.20 12.83
C LEU A 7 -4.24 -52.34 12.16
N ASN A 8 -4.75 -51.39 12.91
CA ASN A 8 -5.69 -50.35 12.48
C ASN A 8 -5.02 -49.38 11.48
N THR A 9 -4.68 -49.89 10.30
CA THR A 9 -3.99 -49.16 9.22
C THR A 9 -4.96 -48.30 8.41
N GLY A 10 -6.27 -48.61 8.44
CA GLY A 10 -7.31 -47.85 7.76
C GLY A 10 -7.52 -46.44 8.32
N ASN A 11 -7.42 -46.26 9.65
CA ASN A 11 -7.71 -44.97 10.28
C ASN A 11 -6.57 -43.94 10.07
N LYS A 12 -5.30 -44.38 10.15
CA LYS A 12 -4.13 -43.51 9.95
C LYS A 12 -3.97 -43.02 8.49
N MET A 13 -4.24 -43.85 7.49
CA MET A 13 -4.15 -43.43 6.08
C MET A 13 -5.23 -42.42 5.71
N VAL A 14 -6.45 -42.57 6.25
CA VAL A 14 -7.57 -41.64 6.02
C VAL A 14 -7.30 -40.31 6.72
N GLU A 15 -6.81 -40.31 7.97
CA GLU A 15 -6.46 -39.10 8.71
C GLU A 15 -5.33 -38.32 8.01
N VAL A 16 -4.25 -39.00 7.58
CA VAL A 16 -3.14 -38.36 6.82
C VAL A 16 -3.61 -37.79 5.48
N THR A 17 -4.53 -38.48 4.78
CA THR A 17 -5.08 -38.01 3.50
C THR A 17 -6.06 -36.84 3.67
N ILE A 18 -6.81 -36.81 4.78
CA ILE A 18 -7.69 -35.70 5.13
C ILE A 18 -6.86 -34.47 5.51
N THR A 19 -5.82 -34.64 6.33
CA THR A 19 -4.91 -33.57 6.74
C THR A 19 -4.16 -32.98 5.53
N SER A 20 -3.66 -33.81 4.60
CA SER A 20 -2.97 -33.31 3.40
C SER A 20 -3.90 -32.53 2.46
N ARG A 21 -5.15 -32.97 2.27
CA ARG A 21 -6.16 -32.21 1.52
C ARG A 21 -6.58 -30.92 2.22
N GLN A 22 -6.63 -30.91 3.55
CA GLN A 22 -6.93 -29.70 4.33
C GLN A 22 -5.78 -28.69 4.26
N MET A 23 -4.53 -29.14 4.34
CA MET A 23 -3.34 -28.31 4.17
C MET A 23 -3.29 -27.70 2.77
N GLN A 24 -3.54 -28.50 1.72
CA GLN A 24 -3.58 -27.99 0.34
C GLN A 24 -4.63 -26.89 0.17
N ARG A 25 -5.83 -27.08 0.72
CA ARG A 25 -6.90 -26.07 0.67
C ARG A 25 -6.55 -24.79 1.44
N ALA A 26 -5.81 -24.91 2.54
CA ALA A 26 -5.35 -23.74 3.28
C ALA A 26 -4.25 -22.98 2.51
N GLU A 27 -3.33 -23.69 1.85
CA GLU A 27 -2.31 -23.08 0.98
C GLU A 27 -2.93 -22.36 -0.22
N ASP A 28 -3.90 -22.99 -0.89
CA ASP A 28 -4.61 -22.39 -2.02
C ASP A 28 -5.32 -21.09 -1.59
N ARG A 29 -6.02 -21.10 -0.45
CA ARG A 29 -6.67 -19.88 0.09
C ARG A 29 -5.66 -18.79 0.45
N ARG A 30 -4.51 -19.14 1.02
CA ARG A 30 -3.45 -18.17 1.32
C ARG A 30 -2.88 -17.56 0.04
N ARG A 31 -2.70 -18.36 -1.02
CA ARG A 31 -2.28 -17.87 -2.33
C ARG A 31 -3.30 -16.90 -2.92
N ASP A 32 -4.59 -17.23 -2.88
CA ASP A 32 -5.64 -16.34 -3.38
C ASP A 32 -5.66 -14.98 -2.64
N ILE A 33 -5.50 -14.99 -1.32
CA ILE A 33 -5.41 -13.77 -0.51
C ILE A 33 -4.15 -12.96 -0.90
N TYR A 34 -3.01 -13.63 -1.06
CA TYR A 34 -1.77 -12.97 -1.49
C TYR A 34 -1.92 -12.35 -2.89
N ASP A 35 -2.38 -13.12 -3.88
CA ASP A 35 -2.49 -12.68 -5.27
C ASP A 35 -3.49 -11.54 -5.46
N SER A 36 -4.56 -11.52 -4.65
CA SER A 36 -5.55 -10.44 -4.68
C SER A 36 -5.04 -9.11 -4.11
N HIS A 37 -4.04 -9.12 -3.23
CA HIS A 37 -3.56 -7.92 -2.53
C HIS A 37 -2.14 -7.51 -2.91
N ARG A 38 -1.33 -8.42 -3.47
CA ARG A 38 0.10 -8.20 -3.76
C ARG A 38 0.37 -6.96 -4.61
N HIS A 39 -0.43 -6.74 -5.66
CA HIS A 39 -0.19 -5.64 -6.60
C HIS A 39 -0.35 -4.29 -5.92
N ARG A 40 -1.43 -4.13 -5.13
CA ARG A 40 -1.68 -2.92 -4.35
C ARG A 40 -0.60 -2.69 -3.30
N THR A 41 -0.30 -3.72 -2.50
CA THR A 41 0.70 -3.62 -1.43
C THR A 41 2.07 -3.24 -2.00
N PHE A 42 2.47 -3.87 -3.11
CA PHE A 42 3.73 -3.57 -3.78
C PHE A 42 3.72 -2.16 -4.37
N ALA A 43 2.65 -1.75 -5.07
CA ALA A 43 2.56 -0.42 -5.65
C ALA A 43 2.68 0.67 -4.57
N LEU A 44 1.96 0.53 -3.46
CA LEU A 44 2.06 1.47 -2.35
C LEU A 44 3.48 1.53 -1.78
N ALA A 45 4.11 0.39 -1.55
CA ALA A 45 5.49 0.32 -1.05
C ALA A 45 6.49 0.93 -2.05
N PHE A 46 6.31 0.70 -3.35
CA PHE A 46 7.14 1.25 -4.41
C PHE A 46 7.03 2.78 -4.47
N TYR A 47 5.82 3.33 -4.50
CA TYR A 47 5.65 4.78 -4.52
C TYR A 47 6.10 5.43 -3.20
N MET A 48 6.07 4.71 -2.08
CA MET A 48 6.60 5.21 -0.80
C MET A 48 8.14 5.25 -0.75
N THR A 49 8.82 4.28 -1.37
CA THR A 49 10.28 4.09 -1.27
C THR A 49 11.07 4.60 -2.47
N GLY A 50 10.48 4.57 -3.67
CA GLY A 50 11.18 4.79 -4.94
C GLY A 50 12.20 3.70 -5.29
N ASN A 51 12.18 2.57 -4.58
CA ASN A 51 13.16 1.49 -4.72
C ASN A 51 12.47 0.13 -4.72
N GLU A 52 12.65 -0.63 -5.81
CA GLU A 52 12.04 -1.95 -6.01
C GLU A 52 12.44 -2.97 -4.94
N ILE A 53 13.70 -2.97 -4.50
CA ILE A 53 14.21 -3.92 -3.50
C ILE A 53 13.57 -3.65 -2.14
N GLU A 54 13.51 -2.38 -1.72
CA GLU A 54 12.85 -2.00 -0.47
C GLU A 54 11.34 -2.22 -0.52
N ALA A 55 10.71 -1.97 -1.67
CA ALA A 55 9.30 -2.22 -1.88
C ALA A 55 8.96 -3.72 -1.74
N GLU A 56 9.77 -4.59 -2.36
CA GLU A 56 9.62 -6.05 -2.26
C GLU A 56 9.82 -6.54 -0.82
N LYS A 57 10.76 -5.92 -0.09
CA LYS A 57 10.96 -6.21 1.33
C LYS A 57 9.73 -5.85 2.16
N ILE A 58 9.19 -4.64 1.99
CA ILE A 58 7.97 -4.18 2.68
C ILE A 58 6.78 -5.09 2.35
N LEU A 59 6.62 -5.46 1.08
CA LEU A 59 5.60 -6.41 0.62
C LEU A 59 5.70 -7.73 1.39
N THR A 60 6.89 -8.32 1.42
CA THR A 60 7.15 -9.60 2.08
C THR A 60 6.87 -9.51 3.57
N ASP A 61 7.45 -8.52 4.25
CA ASP A 61 7.28 -8.31 5.69
C ASP A 61 5.79 -8.11 6.06
N THR A 62 5.05 -7.37 5.22
CA THR A 62 3.60 -7.14 5.38
C THR A 62 2.82 -8.45 5.37
N PHE A 63 3.03 -9.30 4.36
CA PHE A 63 2.29 -10.57 4.26
C PHE A 63 2.72 -11.56 5.32
N VAL A 64 4.01 -11.60 5.69
CA VAL A 64 4.49 -12.42 6.81
C VAL A 64 3.80 -12.01 8.10
N ALA A 65 3.72 -10.71 8.40
CA ALA A 65 3.03 -10.20 9.58
C ALA A 65 1.53 -10.53 9.56
N ALA A 66 0.85 -10.30 8.43
CA ALA A 66 -0.58 -10.56 8.29
C ALA A 66 -0.94 -12.05 8.48
N PHE A 67 -0.20 -12.95 7.81
CA PHE A 67 -0.44 -14.39 7.94
C PHE A 67 0.02 -14.98 9.29
N SER A 68 0.92 -14.30 9.99
CA SER A 68 1.30 -14.68 11.37
C SER A 68 0.22 -14.29 12.37
N ALA A 69 -0.53 -13.20 12.11
CA ALA A 69 -1.62 -12.76 12.96
C ALA A 69 -2.91 -13.57 12.74
N ALA A 70 -3.23 -13.91 11.49
CA ALA A 70 -4.42 -14.69 11.14
C ALA A 70 -4.12 -15.67 9.99
N PRO A 71 -4.61 -16.93 10.04
CA PRO A 71 -4.42 -17.89 8.94
C PRO A 71 -5.05 -17.44 7.61
N GLU A 72 -6.16 -16.70 7.69
CA GLU A 72 -6.89 -16.13 6.57
C GLU A 72 -7.12 -14.64 6.85
N PRO A 73 -6.09 -13.79 6.63
CA PRO A 73 -6.18 -12.36 6.92
C PRO A 73 -7.15 -11.70 5.95
N SER A 74 -7.96 -10.77 6.48
CA SER A 74 -8.80 -9.92 5.66
C SER A 74 -7.97 -8.84 4.96
N ALA A 75 -8.57 -8.15 3.98
CA ALA A 75 -7.95 -6.98 3.35
C ALA A 75 -7.52 -5.92 4.37
N GLN A 76 -8.31 -5.73 5.43
CA GLN A 76 -8.01 -4.76 6.49
C GLN A 76 -6.81 -5.18 7.34
N ASP A 77 -6.62 -6.48 7.55
CA ASP A 77 -5.46 -7.00 8.29
C ASP A 77 -4.16 -6.79 7.49
N VAL A 78 -4.22 -7.00 6.17
CA VAL A 78 -3.09 -6.70 5.26
C VAL A 78 -2.77 -5.21 5.26
N ASP A 79 -3.79 -4.35 5.16
CA ASP A 79 -3.60 -2.90 5.19
C ASP A 79 -3.01 -2.42 6.52
N ALA A 80 -3.46 -2.98 7.64
CA ALA A 80 -2.94 -2.66 8.97
C ALA A 80 -1.48 -3.13 9.15
N ALA A 81 -1.13 -4.30 8.63
CA ALA A 81 0.24 -4.79 8.60
C ALA A 81 1.14 -3.87 7.74
N LEU A 82 0.67 -3.47 6.57
CA LEU A 82 1.40 -2.57 5.67
C LEU A 82 1.66 -1.21 6.32
N VAL A 83 0.64 -0.62 6.96
CA VAL A 83 0.79 0.66 7.66
C VAL A 83 1.76 0.53 8.85
N THR A 84 1.74 -0.58 9.57
CA THR A 84 2.72 -0.87 10.63
C THR A 84 4.14 -0.89 10.08
N GLU A 85 4.36 -1.61 8.97
CA GLU A 85 5.66 -1.67 8.29
C GLU A 85 6.11 -0.29 7.81
N LEU A 86 5.22 0.49 7.18
CA LEU A 86 5.55 1.84 6.72
C LEU A 86 5.85 2.81 7.87
N ARG A 87 5.13 2.73 8.99
CA ARG A 87 5.39 3.57 10.18
C ARG A 87 6.75 3.33 10.81
N SER A 88 7.30 2.12 10.69
CA SER A 88 8.64 1.81 11.19
C SER A 88 9.77 2.42 10.34
N ARG A 89 9.48 2.76 9.08
CA ARG A 89 10.45 3.26 8.09
C ARG A 89 10.30 4.75 7.79
N PHE A 90 9.08 5.28 7.87
CA PHE A 90 8.73 6.63 7.44
C PHE A 90 8.16 7.48 8.58
N SER A 91 8.35 8.80 8.49
CA SER A 91 7.86 9.75 9.49
C SER A 91 6.39 10.13 9.22
N LEU A 92 5.48 9.15 9.30
CA LEU A 92 4.06 9.32 8.94
C LEU A 92 3.25 10.17 9.94
N ASN A 93 3.77 10.37 11.16
CA ASN A 93 3.14 11.21 12.18
C ASN A 93 3.63 12.66 12.16
N ALA A 94 4.59 13.00 11.29
CA ALA A 94 5.09 14.37 11.18
C ALA A 94 4.03 15.26 10.54
N GLN A 95 3.59 16.28 11.28
CA GLN A 95 2.76 17.35 10.73
C GLN A 95 3.65 18.22 9.83
N ALA A 96 3.56 17.99 8.52
CA ALA A 96 4.20 18.87 7.55
C ALA A 96 3.57 20.27 7.61
N PRO A 97 4.33 21.34 7.37
CA PRO A 97 3.78 22.67 7.18
C PRO A 97 2.70 22.62 6.08
N MET A 98 1.52 23.15 6.38
CA MET A 98 0.41 23.15 5.43
C MET A 98 0.83 23.92 4.17
N ALA A 99 0.72 23.28 3.00
CA ALA A 99 0.91 24.00 1.75
C ALA A 99 -0.23 25.02 1.59
N THR A 100 0.12 26.29 1.54
CA THR A 100 -0.82 27.35 1.21
C THR A 100 -0.98 27.41 -0.30
N PRO A 101 -2.20 27.60 -0.82
CA PRO A 101 -2.35 28.07 -2.18
C PRO A 101 -1.76 29.48 -2.22
N GLU A 102 -0.53 29.61 -2.67
CA GLU A 102 -0.06 30.89 -3.19
C GLU A 102 -1.02 31.23 -4.33
N TYR A 103 -1.59 32.44 -4.32
CA TYR A 103 -2.55 32.85 -5.35
C TYR A 103 -1.84 32.79 -6.69
N ALA A 104 -1.99 31.66 -7.39
CA ALA A 104 -1.60 31.56 -8.77
C ALA A 104 -2.42 32.61 -9.51
N GLU A 105 -1.73 33.60 -10.10
CA GLU A 105 -2.31 34.52 -11.06
C GLU A 105 -3.27 33.73 -11.98
N PRO A 106 -4.53 34.18 -12.15
CA PRO A 106 -5.53 33.46 -12.93
C PRO A 106 -5.11 33.46 -14.42
N GLY A 107 -4.27 32.49 -14.78
CA GLY A 107 -3.66 32.41 -16.10
C GLY A 107 -2.70 31.22 -16.30
N SER A 108 -2.08 30.68 -15.24
CA SER A 108 -1.15 29.55 -15.37
C SER A 108 -1.64 28.30 -14.63
N ALA A 109 -2.33 27.41 -15.34
CA ALA A 109 -2.35 25.95 -15.12
C ALA A 109 -3.58 25.30 -15.79
N ASN A 110 -3.66 25.37 -17.13
CA ASN A 110 -4.41 24.35 -17.87
C ASN A 110 -3.61 23.04 -17.87
N LEU A 111 -3.51 22.38 -16.72
CA LEU A 111 -2.91 21.05 -16.59
C LEU A 111 -3.68 20.00 -17.40
N SER A 112 -4.96 20.25 -17.68
CA SER A 112 -5.85 19.37 -18.43
C SER A 112 -5.46 19.15 -19.90
N GLN A 113 -4.52 19.93 -20.45
CA GLN A 113 -4.03 19.80 -21.84
C GLN A 113 -2.55 19.37 -21.91
N ARG A 114 -1.90 19.07 -20.79
CA ARG A 114 -0.46 18.75 -20.78
C ARG A 114 -0.23 17.24 -20.68
N ASN A 115 0.65 16.73 -21.54
CA ASN A 115 1.12 15.34 -21.49
C ASN A 115 2.04 15.17 -20.28
N VAL A 116 1.47 14.93 -19.10
CA VAL A 116 2.24 14.53 -17.91
C VAL A 116 2.80 13.13 -18.16
N ARG A 117 4.12 12.98 -18.18
CA ARG A 117 4.71 11.65 -18.32
C ARG A 117 4.57 10.91 -17.01
N ARG A 118 4.52 9.58 -17.10
CA ARG A 118 4.46 8.71 -15.91
C ARG A 118 5.65 8.95 -14.98
N THR A 119 6.84 9.15 -15.54
CA THR A 119 8.07 9.46 -14.81
C THR A 119 7.97 10.78 -14.05
N ASP A 120 7.43 11.84 -14.68
CA ASP A 120 7.22 13.13 -14.02
C ASP A 120 6.28 13.01 -12.80
N LEU A 121 5.25 12.16 -12.91
CA LEU A 121 4.32 11.89 -11.82
C LEU A 121 5.00 11.10 -10.68
N GLU A 122 5.77 10.06 -11.02
CA GLU A 122 6.54 9.25 -10.08
C GLU A 122 7.53 10.13 -9.28
N GLU A 123 8.28 11.00 -9.97
CA GLU A 123 9.21 11.96 -9.33
C GLU A 123 8.46 12.97 -8.47
N ALA A 124 7.36 13.55 -8.97
CA ALA A 124 6.56 14.50 -8.20
C ALA A 124 6.00 13.89 -6.90
N ILE A 125 5.56 12.63 -6.92
CA ILE A 125 5.09 11.91 -5.73
C ILE A 125 6.23 11.75 -4.71
N GLN A 126 7.46 11.52 -5.16
CA GLN A 126 8.61 11.42 -4.27
C GLN A 126 8.93 12.74 -3.55
N THR A 127 8.61 13.89 -4.14
CA THR A 127 8.83 15.21 -3.49
C THR A 127 7.90 15.49 -2.31
N LEU A 128 6.80 14.74 -2.17
CA LEU A 128 5.86 14.93 -1.07
C LEU A 128 6.44 14.54 0.28
N PRO A 129 6.05 15.19 1.39
CA PRO A 129 6.28 14.65 2.72
C PRO A 129 5.68 13.24 2.85
N ASP A 130 6.36 12.32 3.55
CA ASP A 130 5.95 10.92 3.64
C ASP A 130 4.48 10.72 4.06
N SER A 131 4.01 11.54 5.01
CA SER A 131 2.63 11.50 5.49
C SER A 131 1.62 11.92 4.42
N GLU A 132 1.91 13.00 3.69
CA GLU A 132 1.09 13.47 2.56
C GLU A 132 1.13 12.48 1.39
N ARG A 133 2.30 11.89 1.11
CA ARG A 133 2.50 10.88 0.07
C ARG A 133 1.62 9.66 0.33
N LEU A 134 1.68 9.08 1.53
CA LEU A 134 0.87 7.93 1.89
C LEU A 134 -0.64 8.23 1.78
N LEU A 135 -1.07 9.39 2.28
CA LEU A 135 -2.46 9.81 2.20
C LEU A 135 -2.94 9.94 0.75
N PHE A 136 -2.13 10.58 -0.11
CA PHE A 136 -2.43 10.72 -1.53
C PHE A 136 -2.55 9.36 -2.22
N LEU A 137 -1.61 8.45 -1.97
CA LEU A 137 -1.66 7.11 -2.56
C LEU A 137 -2.90 6.33 -2.11
N LEU A 138 -3.22 6.34 -0.81
CA LEU A 138 -4.42 5.67 -0.29
C LEU A 138 -5.71 6.26 -0.88
N ARG A 139 -5.81 7.58 -1.01
CA ARG A 139 -7.04 8.26 -1.45
C ARG A 139 -7.19 8.31 -2.97
N ASP A 140 -6.20 8.85 -3.65
CA ASP A 140 -6.28 9.26 -5.05
C ASP A 140 -5.84 8.12 -5.99
N VAL A 141 -5.01 7.17 -5.52
CA VAL A 141 -4.60 5.97 -6.30
C VAL A 141 -5.43 4.75 -5.95
N GLU A 142 -5.55 4.42 -4.66
CA GLU A 142 -6.24 3.20 -4.20
C GLU A 142 -7.74 3.41 -3.89
N GLY A 143 -8.20 4.66 -3.87
CA GLY A 143 -9.63 4.98 -3.75
C GLY A 143 -10.22 4.89 -2.33
N TYR A 144 -9.40 4.82 -1.28
CA TYR A 144 -9.89 4.76 0.10
C TYR A 144 -10.68 6.02 0.46
N THR A 145 -11.71 5.89 1.31
CA THR A 145 -12.44 7.04 1.83
C THR A 145 -11.64 7.74 2.93
N SER A 146 -11.84 9.05 3.11
CA SER A 146 -11.18 9.79 4.21
C SER A 146 -11.49 9.17 5.58
N ALA A 147 -12.71 8.66 5.77
CA ALA A 147 -13.10 7.93 6.97
C ALA A 147 -12.36 6.59 7.14
N ALA A 148 -12.13 5.83 6.07
CA ALA A 148 -11.35 4.59 6.12
C ALA A 148 -9.88 4.88 6.45
N ILE A 149 -9.29 5.89 5.81
CA ILE A 149 -7.92 6.34 6.07
C ILE A 149 -7.76 6.82 7.51
N SER A 150 -8.71 7.61 8.01
CA SER A 150 -8.76 8.09 9.40
C SER A 150 -8.70 6.93 10.40
N LYS A 151 -9.49 5.86 10.17
CA LYS A 151 -9.46 4.65 11.01
C LYS A 151 -8.14 3.89 10.90
N LEU A 152 -7.65 3.70 9.68
CA LEU A 152 -6.44 2.95 9.39
C LEU A 152 -5.19 3.62 10.00
N LEU A 153 -5.07 4.94 9.81
CA LEU A 153 -3.94 5.73 10.29
C LEU A 153 -4.15 6.32 11.69
N GLN A 154 -5.31 6.11 12.32
CA GLN A 154 -5.65 6.63 13.65
C GLN A 154 -5.41 8.15 13.80
N ILE A 155 -5.77 8.90 12.75
CA ILE A 155 -5.68 10.37 12.73
C ILE A 155 -7.05 10.97 12.44
N PRO A 156 -7.36 12.19 12.93
CA PRO A 156 -8.64 12.83 12.66
C PRO A 156 -8.92 12.99 11.16
N GLU A 157 -10.16 12.77 10.74
CA GLU A 157 -10.56 12.94 9.32
C GLU A 157 -10.32 14.38 8.83
N THR A 158 -10.43 15.37 9.73
CA THR A 158 -10.06 16.76 9.46
C THR A 158 -8.58 16.90 9.08
N GLN A 159 -7.68 16.15 9.73
CA GLN A 159 -6.25 16.12 9.41
C GLN A 159 -6.01 15.43 8.06
N VAL A 160 -6.72 14.32 7.78
CA VAL A 160 -6.65 13.62 6.49
C VAL A 160 -7.00 14.58 5.35
N ASN A 161 -8.13 15.26 5.43
CA ASN A 161 -8.59 16.16 4.38
C ASN A 161 -7.66 17.36 4.17
N ARG A 162 -7.14 17.95 5.26
CA ARG A 162 -6.15 19.05 5.18
C ARG A 162 -4.85 18.61 4.52
N SER A 163 -4.34 17.43 4.90
CA SER A 163 -3.09 16.90 4.36
C SER A 163 -3.24 16.49 2.89
N LEU A 164 -4.39 15.93 2.49
CA LEU A 164 -4.70 15.64 1.09
C LEU A 164 -4.76 16.92 0.24
N LEU A 165 -5.36 18.00 0.76
CA LEU A 165 -5.35 19.28 0.07
C LEU A 165 -3.92 19.80 -0.11
N SER A 166 -3.12 19.75 0.95
CA SER A 166 -1.69 20.12 0.93
C SER A 166 -0.91 19.30 -0.12
N ALA A 167 -1.09 17.98 -0.12
CA ALA A 167 -0.47 17.05 -1.07
C ALA A 167 -0.80 17.42 -2.52
N ARG A 168 -2.08 17.69 -2.83
CA ARG A 168 -2.50 18.07 -4.19
C ARG A 168 -1.94 19.42 -4.62
N ILE A 169 -1.81 20.38 -3.71
CA ILE A 169 -1.18 21.69 -4.00
C ILE A 169 0.31 21.48 -4.34
N ARG A 170 1.04 20.72 -3.51
CA ARG A 170 2.45 20.41 -3.75
C ARG A 170 2.67 19.66 -5.06
N LEU A 171 1.86 18.64 -5.35
CA LEU A 171 1.95 17.89 -6.60
C LEU A 171 1.72 18.76 -7.82
N ARG A 172 0.71 19.63 -7.80
CA ARG A 172 0.47 20.57 -8.92
C ARG A 172 1.64 21.50 -9.15
N ARG A 173 2.26 21.99 -8.07
CA ARG A 173 3.45 22.84 -8.14
C ARG A 173 4.65 22.08 -8.72
N ALA A 174 4.96 20.90 -8.18
CA ALA A 174 6.07 20.07 -8.66
C ALA A 174 5.93 19.71 -10.15
N LEU A 175 4.71 19.38 -10.59
CA LEU A 175 4.44 19.10 -12.00
C LEU A 175 4.51 20.34 -12.90
N ALA A 176 4.18 21.53 -12.38
CA ALA A 176 4.33 22.77 -13.13
C ALA A 176 5.81 23.14 -13.31
N GLU A 177 6.60 23.09 -12.23
CA GLU A 177 8.04 23.40 -12.22
C GLU A 177 8.85 22.41 -13.10
N GLY A 178 8.57 21.10 -13.00
CA GLY A 178 9.24 20.09 -13.83
C GLY A 178 8.97 20.25 -15.33
N GLN A 179 7.81 20.79 -15.70
CA GLN A 179 7.47 21.06 -17.10
C GLN A 179 8.11 22.34 -17.64
N GLU A 180 8.29 23.37 -16.81
CA GLU A 180 9.02 24.59 -17.19
C GLU A 180 10.49 24.25 -17.46
N ALA A 181 11.12 23.46 -16.59
CA ALA A 181 12.49 22.98 -16.79
C ALA A 181 12.64 22.14 -18.07
N ALA A 182 11.66 21.29 -18.38
CA ALA A 182 11.67 20.49 -19.60
C ALA A 182 11.44 21.33 -20.88
N ALA A 183 10.72 22.45 -20.79
CA ALA A 183 10.49 23.37 -21.91
C ALA A 183 11.69 24.29 -22.19
N GLU A 184 12.46 24.66 -21.16
CA GLU A 184 13.70 25.45 -21.32
C GLU A 184 14.87 24.62 -21.86
N ALA A 185 14.86 23.31 -21.64
CA ALA A 185 15.93 22.39 -22.09
C ALA A 185 15.75 21.85 -23.53
N ALA A 186 14.66 22.20 -24.21
CA ALA A 186 14.29 21.74 -25.56
C ALA A 186 14.48 22.84 -26.62
#